data_AF-A0A1B6HYW9-F1
#
_entry.id   AF-A0A1B6HYW9-F1
#
_cell.length_a   1.000
_cell.length_b   1.000
_cell.length_c   1.000
_cell.angle_alpha   90.00
_cell.angle_beta   90.00
_cell.angle_gamma   90.00
#
_symmetry.space_group_name_H-M   'P 1'
#
loop_
_entity.id
_entity.type
_entity.pdbx_description
1 polymer ?
#
loop_
_entity_poly.entity_id
_entity_poly.type
_entity_poly.pdbx_seq_one_letter_code
_entity_poly.pdbx_strand_id
1 'polypeptide(L)'
;HRDYPPEVRRKRSYLFEVRKEVEHVLPGTNHYMRMYRDLLVINGTQFTCENGELYADKHRNGAETLRTLTGHDLTDFLSNLKRKYERGATTPRSRYDSLRHSNVNMDTNAPNSVQESG
;
A
#
# COMPACT_ATOMS: atom_id res chain seq x y z
N HIS A 1 -11.08 6.76 3.30
CA HIS A 1 -9.88 5.88 3.26
C HIS A 1 -9.12 5.87 4.59
N ARG A 2 -9.25 6.90 5.46
CA ARG A 2 -8.71 6.91 6.84
C ARG A 2 -9.54 6.07 7.82
N ASP A 3 -10.74 5.68 7.42
CA ASP A 3 -11.76 5.02 8.26
C ASP A 3 -11.59 3.50 8.31
N TYR A 4 -10.69 2.95 7.51
CA TYR A 4 -10.44 1.51 7.48
C TYR A 4 -9.38 1.10 8.52
N PRO A 5 -9.58 -0.04 9.22
CA PRO A 5 -8.58 -0.63 10.07
C PRO A 5 -7.22 -0.81 9.37
N PRO A 6 -6.09 -0.77 10.09
CA PRO A 6 -4.76 -0.96 9.52
C PRO A 6 -4.62 -2.20 8.63
N GLU A 7 -5.24 -3.31 9.03
CA GLU A 7 -5.26 -4.57 8.27
C GLU A 7 -5.92 -4.40 6.90
N VAL A 8 -7.13 -3.84 6.87
CA VAL A 8 -7.87 -3.56 5.63
C VAL A 8 -7.08 -2.61 4.72
N ARG A 9 -6.39 -1.62 5.29
CA ARG A 9 -5.52 -0.72 4.50
C ARG A 9 -4.32 -1.43 3.89
N ARG A 10 -3.72 -2.40 4.60
CA ARG A 10 -2.64 -3.23 4.07
C ARG A 10 -3.12 -4.11 2.93
N LYS A 11 -4.22 -4.85 3.13
CA LYS A 11 -4.86 -5.67 2.08
C LYS A 11 -5.18 -4.84 0.84
N ARG A 12 -5.78 -3.67 1.02
CA ARG A 12 -6.07 -2.73 -0.07
C ARG A 12 -4.83 -2.27 -0.83
N SER A 13 -3.74 -1.96 -0.12
CA SER A 13 -2.50 -1.50 -0.75
C SER A 13 -1.87 -2.62 -1.59
N TYR A 14 -1.87 -3.86 -1.06
CA TYR A 14 -1.44 -5.05 -1.81
C TYR A 14 -2.25 -5.22 -3.10
N LEU A 15 -3.58 -5.25 -2.98
CA LEU A 15 -4.48 -5.47 -4.11
C LEU A 15 -4.46 -4.33 -5.13
N PHE A 16 -4.16 -3.10 -4.69
CA PHE A 16 -3.99 -1.98 -5.60
C PHE A 16 -2.74 -2.12 -6.48
N GLU A 17 -1.64 -2.64 -5.93
CA GLU A 17 -0.45 -2.94 -6.72
C GLU A 17 -0.72 -4.09 -7.70
N VAL A 18 -1.44 -5.14 -7.27
CA VAL A 18 -1.88 -6.21 -8.18
C VAL A 18 -2.72 -5.64 -9.33
N ARG A 19 -3.68 -4.77 -9.02
CA ARG A 19 -4.51 -4.12 -10.04
C ARG A 19 -3.68 -3.35 -11.06
N LYS A 20 -2.73 -2.53 -10.61
CA LYS A 20 -1.84 -1.77 -11.51
C LYS A 20 -1.04 -2.68 -12.44
N GLU A 21 -0.52 -3.78 -11.90
CA GLU A 21 0.25 -4.73 -12.70
C GLU A 21 -0.64 -5.39 -13.75
N VAL A 22 -1.88 -5.76 -13.40
CA VAL A 22 -2.86 -6.29 -14.35
C VAL A 22 -3.21 -5.27 -15.44
N GLU A 23 -3.42 -4.01 -15.06
CA GLU A 23 -3.65 -2.91 -16.03
C GLU A 23 -2.46 -2.70 -16.96
N HIS A 24 -1.23 -2.94 -16.48
CA HIS A 24 -0.01 -2.83 -17.26
C HIS A 24 0.09 -3.94 -18.31
N VAL A 25 -0.18 -5.20 -17.93
CA VAL A 25 -0.09 -6.35 -18.86
C VAL A 25 -1.29 -6.46 -19.79
N LEU A 26 -2.48 -6.03 -19.35
CA LEU A 26 -3.72 -6.04 -20.13
C LEU A 26 -4.31 -4.63 -20.25
N PRO A 27 -3.73 -3.75 -21.07
CA PRO A 27 -4.24 -2.40 -21.26
C PRO A 27 -5.69 -2.42 -21.80
N GLY A 28 -6.54 -1.56 -21.25
CA GLY A 28 -7.96 -1.47 -21.63
C GLY A 28 -8.91 -2.37 -20.83
N THR A 29 -8.41 -3.22 -19.93
CA THR A 29 -9.27 -4.08 -19.07
C THR A 29 -9.82 -3.38 -17.83
N ASN A 30 -9.53 -2.08 -17.67
CA ASN A 30 -9.87 -1.28 -16.50
C ASN A 30 -11.37 -1.29 -16.15
N HIS A 31 -12.24 -1.42 -17.17
CA HIS A 31 -13.70 -1.47 -17.01
C HIS A 31 -14.18 -2.72 -16.26
N TYR A 32 -13.38 -3.80 -16.28
CA TYR A 32 -13.68 -5.09 -15.66
C TYR A 32 -13.04 -5.25 -14.27
N MET A 33 -12.32 -4.21 -13.80
CA MET A 33 -11.61 -4.22 -12.52
C MET A 33 -12.24 -3.28 -11.51
N ARG A 34 -12.63 -3.80 -10.35
CA ARG A 34 -13.25 -3.00 -9.28
C ARG A 34 -12.60 -3.29 -7.94
N MET A 35 -12.24 -2.23 -7.21
CA MET A 35 -11.80 -2.34 -5.82
C MET A 35 -13.00 -2.19 -4.90
N TYR A 36 -13.25 -3.16 -4.03
CA TYR A 36 -14.33 -3.11 -3.05
C TYR A 36 -13.82 -3.52 -1.66
N ARG A 37 -13.79 -2.59 -0.71
CA ARG A 37 -13.20 -2.81 0.63
C ARG A 37 -11.80 -3.45 0.51
N ASP A 38 -11.59 -4.65 0.97
CA ASP A 38 -10.35 -5.44 0.92
C ASP A 38 -10.33 -6.46 -0.22
N LEU A 39 -11.15 -6.26 -1.26
CA LEU A 39 -11.26 -7.13 -2.41
C LEU A 39 -10.91 -6.38 -3.70
N LEU A 40 -10.30 -7.11 -4.63
CA LEU A 40 -10.15 -6.73 -6.03
C LEU A 40 -11.00 -7.69 -6.87
N VAL A 41 -11.94 -7.18 -7.64
CA VAL A 41 -12.76 -7.98 -8.55
C VAL A 41 -12.23 -7.80 -9.96
N ILE A 42 -11.89 -8.89 -10.64
CA ILE A 42 -11.45 -8.91 -12.05
C ILE A 42 -12.31 -9.92 -12.79
N ASN A 43 -13.06 -9.47 -13.79
CA ASN A 43 -13.94 -10.32 -14.60
C ASN A 43 -14.87 -11.23 -13.76
N GLY A 44 -15.39 -10.70 -12.64
CA GLY A 44 -16.28 -11.43 -11.74
C GLY A 44 -15.58 -12.29 -10.68
N THR A 45 -14.28 -12.58 -10.83
CA THR A 45 -13.48 -13.29 -9.82
C THR A 45 -13.05 -12.34 -8.71
N GLN A 46 -13.22 -12.75 -7.46
CA GLN A 46 -12.85 -11.95 -6.30
C GLN A 46 -11.46 -12.34 -5.79
N PHE A 47 -10.58 -11.37 -5.69
CA PHE A 47 -9.23 -11.52 -5.16
C PHE A 47 -9.11 -10.85 -3.80
N THR A 48 -8.50 -11.56 -2.85
CA THR A 48 -8.10 -11.03 -1.55
C THR A 48 -6.65 -11.38 -1.26
N CYS A 49 -6.06 -10.69 -0.30
CA CYS A 49 -4.73 -11.00 0.21
C CYS A 49 -4.83 -11.46 1.66
N GLU A 50 -4.31 -12.65 1.97
CA GLU A 50 -4.17 -13.16 3.33
C GLU A 50 -2.72 -13.56 3.57
N ASN A 51 -2.11 -13.08 4.65
CA ASN A 51 -0.70 -13.37 5.00
C ASN A 51 0.31 -13.13 3.86
N GLY A 52 0.06 -12.11 3.02
CA GLY A 52 0.91 -11.77 1.88
C GLY A 52 0.73 -12.68 0.66
N GLU A 53 -0.22 -13.59 0.69
CA GLU A 53 -0.58 -14.46 -0.43
C GLU A 53 -1.89 -14.02 -1.07
N LEU A 54 -1.95 -14.15 -2.39
CA LEU A 54 -3.13 -13.81 -3.17
C LEU A 54 -4.07 -15.02 -3.24
N TYR A 55 -5.32 -14.84 -2.84
CA TYR A 55 -6.38 -15.84 -2.94
C TYR A 55 -7.47 -15.38 -3.90
N ALA A 56 -8.02 -16.30 -4.67
CA ALA A 56 -9.21 -16.10 -5.49
C ALA A 56 -10.41 -16.82 -4.87
N ASP A 57 -11.59 -16.19 -4.90
CA ASP A 57 -12.86 -16.71 -4.37
C ASP A 57 -12.70 -17.40 -3.00
N LYS A 58 -11.95 -16.72 -2.11
CA LYS A 58 -11.58 -17.10 -0.72
C LYS A 58 -10.66 -18.31 -0.53
N HIS A 59 -10.60 -19.26 -1.47
CA HIS A 59 -9.88 -20.53 -1.24
C HIS A 59 -9.02 -21.02 -2.40
N ARG A 60 -9.10 -20.39 -3.58
CA ARG A 60 -8.31 -20.78 -4.75
C ARG A 60 -6.98 -20.06 -4.76
N ASN A 61 -5.99 -20.69 -5.37
CA ASN A 61 -4.70 -20.07 -5.63
C ASN A 61 -4.90 -18.83 -6.53
N GLY A 62 -4.72 -17.64 -5.94
CA GLY A 62 -4.94 -16.39 -6.64
C GLY A 62 -3.89 -16.14 -7.72
N ALA A 63 -2.65 -16.58 -7.52
CA ALA A 63 -1.59 -16.43 -8.54
C ALA A 63 -1.90 -17.22 -9.80
N GLU A 64 -2.31 -18.48 -9.65
CA GLU A 64 -2.70 -19.36 -10.77
C GLU A 64 -3.96 -18.85 -11.48
N THR A 65 -4.95 -18.41 -10.71
CA THR A 65 -6.17 -17.83 -11.26
C THR A 65 -5.86 -16.55 -12.04
N LEU A 66 -5.00 -15.70 -11.51
CA LEU A 66 -4.59 -14.45 -12.17
C LEU A 66 -3.78 -14.73 -13.44
N ARG A 67 -2.91 -15.74 -13.44
CA ARG A 67 -2.21 -16.20 -14.64
C ARG A 67 -3.18 -16.70 -15.70
N THR A 68 -4.22 -17.43 -15.32
CA THR A 68 -5.26 -17.92 -16.25
C THR A 68 -6.06 -16.76 -16.85
N LEU A 69 -6.41 -15.75 -16.03
CA LEU A 69 -7.15 -14.58 -16.49
C LEU A 69 -6.32 -13.66 -17.39
N THR A 70 -5.03 -13.49 -17.08
CA THR A 70 -4.16 -12.54 -17.78
C THR A 70 -3.42 -13.16 -18.95
N GLY A 71 -3.17 -14.47 -18.93
CA GLY A 71 -2.24 -15.14 -19.84
C GLY A 71 -0.76 -14.87 -19.52
N HIS A 72 -0.45 -14.13 -18.45
CA HIS A 72 0.90 -13.72 -18.07
C HIS A 72 1.32 -14.37 -16.74
N ASP A 73 2.60 -14.76 -16.64
CA ASP A 73 3.16 -15.23 -15.38
C ASP A 73 3.56 -14.03 -14.52
N LEU A 74 2.84 -13.85 -13.41
CA LEU A 74 3.07 -12.77 -12.44
C LEU A 74 3.73 -13.27 -11.15
N THR A 75 4.26 -14.51 -11.14
CA THR A 75 4.82 -15.14 -9.94
C THR A 75 5.94 -14.32 -9.31
N ASP A 76 6.86 -13.77 -10.10
CA ASP A 76 7.96 -12.94 -9.60
C ASP A 76 7.46 -11.63 -8.99
N PHE A 77 6.48 -11.00 -9.65
CA PHE A 77 5.84 -9.79 -9.14
C PHE A 77 5.15 -10.07 -7.79
N LEU A 78 4.35 -11.13 -7.71
CA LEU A 78 3.64 -11.52 -6.49
C LEU A 78 4.61 -11.90 -5.36
N SER A 79 5.71 -12.59 -5.67
CA SER A 79 6.77 -12.90 -4.71
C SER A 79 7.45 -11.64 -4.16
N ASN A 80 7.72 -10.66 -5.02
CA ASN A 80 8.22 -9.35 -4.61
C ASN A 80 7.21 -8.61 -3.72
N LEU A 81 5.93 -8.68 -4.06
CA LEU A 81 4.87 -8.02 -3.32
C LEU A 81 4.64 -8.67 -1.95
N LYS A 82 4.70 -10.00 -1.84
CA LYS A 82 4.70 -10.74 -0.56
C LYS A 82 5.84 -10.29 0.35
N ARG A 83 7.07 -10.23 -0.17
CA ARG A 83 8.23 -9.72 0.58
C ARG A 83 8.05 -8.26 1.05
N LYS A 84 7.37 -7.42 0.27
CA LYS A 84 7.06 -6.04 0.67
C LYS A 84 5.97 -6.02 1.76
N TYR A 85 4.95 -6.86 1.64
CA TYR A 85 3.86 -7.01 2.60
C TYR A 85 4.37 -7.46 3.97
N GLU A 86 5.24 -8.47 3.99
CA GLU A 86 5.88 -9.00 5.20
C GLU A 86 6.82 -7.97 5.84
N ARG A 87 7.64 -7.27 5.05
CA ARG A 87 8.52 -6.19 5.56
C ARG A 87 7.73 -4.99 6.08
N GLY A 88 6.55 -4.72 5.52
CA GLY A 88 5.61 -3.71 6.01
C GLY A 88 4.98 -4.04 7.37
N ALA A 89 5.20 -5.25 7.91
CA ALA A 89 4.91 -5.58 9.30
C ALA A 89 5.95 -4.99 10.28
N THR A 90 7.13 -4.61 9.79
CA THR A 90 8.26 -4.12 10.59
C THR A 90 9.05 -3.01 9.88
N THR A 91 8.44 -1.87 9.53
CA THR A 91 9.14 -0.55 9.46
C THR A 91 8.15 0.61 9.24
N PRO A 92 8.50 1.85 9.67
CA PRO A 92 7.56 2.86 10.14
C PRO A 92 6.84 3.63 9.02
N ARG A 93 5.74 4.25 9.43
CA ARG A 93 4.97 5.31 8.77
C ARG A 93 5.85 6.15 7.83
N SER A 94 5.56 6.04 6.53
CA SER A 94 5.51 7.09 5.53
C SER A 94 6.52 8.24 5.63
N ARG A 95 7.35 8.41 4.58
CA ARG A 95 8.13 9.64 4.30
C ARG A 95 7.28 10.91 4.13
N TYR A 96 5.96 10.85 4.28
CA TYR A 96 5.07 12.02 4.31
C TYR A 96 4.87 12.64 5.69
N ASP A 97 5.32 12.02 6.80
CA ASP A 97 5.30 12.68 8.12
C ASP A 97 6.50 13.64 8.32
N SER A 98 7.54 13.55 7.49
CA SER A 98 8.76 14.36 7.61
C SER A 98 8.63 15.80 7.07
N LEU A 99 7.46 16.22 6.61
CA LEU A 99 7.23 17.56 6.02
C LEU A 99 6.26 18.45 6.82
N ARG A 100 5.88 18.06 8.05
CA ARG A 100 4.95 18.86 8.87
C ARG A 100 5.48 19.42 10.18
N HIS A 101 6.75 19.19 10.56
CA HIS A 101 7.33 19.80 11.76
C HIS A 101 8.71 20.44 11.56
N SER A 102 9.05 20.86 10.34
CA SER A 102 10.19 21.75 10.10
C SER A 102 9.66 23.10 9.63
N ASN A 103 9.26 23.95 10.57
CA ASN A 103 9.27 25.42 10.43
C ASN A 103 8.72 26.07 11.70
N VAL A 104 9.58 26.26 12.71
CA VAL A 104 9.69 27.53 13.45
C VAL A 104 11.13 27.62 13.99
N ASN A 105 12.08 28.02 13.15
CA ASN A 105 13.26 28.75 13.64
C ASN A 105 12.97 30.22 13.34
N MET A 106 12.52 30.96 14.36
CA MET A 106 12.64 32.42 14.37
C MET A 106 13.83 32.71 15.28
N ASP A 107 14.98 32.93 14.64
CA ASP A 107 16.08 33.71 15.15
C ASP A 107 15.54 34.98 15.82
N THR A 108 15.87 35.18 17.10
CA THR A 108 16.01 36.54 17.67
C THR A 108 17.24 36.56 18.57
N ASN A 109 18.38 36.85 17.96
CA ASN A 109 19.52 37.45 18.62
C ASN A 109 19.15 38.87 19.10
N ALA A 110 19.32 39.16 20.39
CA ALA A 110 19.74 40.47 20.93
C ALA A 110 20.07 40.35 22.45
N PRO A 111 20.75 41.33 23.10
CA PRO A 111 22.05 41.11 23.75
C PRO A 111 22.04 41.28 25.30
N ASN A 112 23.20 40.97 25.91
CA ASN A 112 23.63 41.27 27.28
C ASN A 112 23.15 42.63 27.85
N SER A 113 22.82 42.67 29.15
CA SER A 113 23.46 43.52 30.19
C SER A 113 22.76 43.36 31.56
N VAL A 114 23.47 42.89 32.60
CA VAL A 114 24.02 43.64 33.77
C VAL A 114 23.06 43.77 34.98
N GLN A 115 23.53 43.22 36.12
CA GLN A 115 23.34 43.52 37.56
C GLN A 115 21.99 44.06 38.10
N GLU A 116 21.50 43.46 39.19
CA GLU A 116 21.67 44.03 40.56
C GLU A 116 21.30 43.00 41.64
N SER A 117 22.13 42.95 42.67
CA SER A 117 21.88 42.27 43.95
C SER A 117 21.48 43.34 44.96
N GLY A 118 20.40 43.09 45.69
CA GLY A 118 19.90 43.92 46.79
C GLY A 118 18.66 43.30 47.40
#